data_AF-I0X916-F1
#
_entry.id   AF-I0X916-F1
#
_cell.length_a   1.000
_cell.length_b   1.000
_cell.length_c   1.000
_cell.angle_alpha   90.00
_cell.angle_beta   90.00
_cell.angle_gamma   90.00
#
_symmetry.space_group_name_H-M   'P 1'
#
loop_
_entity.id
_entity.type
_entity.pdbx_description
1 polymer ?
#
loop_
_entity_poly.entity_id
_entity_poly.type
_entity_poly.pdbx_seq_one_letter_code
_entity_poly.pdbx_strand_id
1 'polypeptide(L)'
;MNEYKHENILHKRHFALQFSIRFEVVDDVNFYSPFHWHNHIELLYLLEGKIDFKVEQRKYLLTEGDMIIVNSEVIHSSKLCGHAKYILLQVPLSAFEGVYEDIENVVFKEKLSSAEAEELFSYLQKMLKFVDDQKQENRVKFISLFYDFFYQLFLQLSAGK
;
A
#
# COMPACT_ATOMS: atom_id res chain seq x y z
N MET A 1 -34.58 -38.52 17.06
CA MET A 1 -33.91 -37.42 16.34
C MET A 1 -33.32 -36.51 17.39
N ASN A 2 -32.01 -36.27 17.37
CA ASN A 2 -31.41 -35.29 18.28
C ASN A 2 -31.73 -33.89 17.74
N GLU A 3 -32.39 -33.06 18.55
CA GLU A 3 -32.56 -31.64 18.27
C GLU A 3 -31.25 -30.92 18.55
N TYR A 4 -30.61 -30.41 17.50
CA TYR A 4 -29.43 -29.55 17.63
C TYR A 4 -29.90 -28.11 17.85
N LYS A 5 -29.41 -27.44 18.90
CA LYS A 5 -29.62 -26.01 19.09
C LYS A 5 -28.87 -25.25 17.99
N HIS A 6 -29.60 -24.49 17.18
CA HIS A 6 -29.00 -23.44 16.35
C HIS A 6 -28.56 -22.29 17.27
N GLU A 7 -27.25 -22.12 17.42
CA GLU A 7 -26.68 -20.93 18.07
C GLU A 7 -26.72 -19.76 17.09
N ASN A 8 -27.50 -18.72 17.40
CA ASN A 8 -27.43 -17.47 16.68
C ASN A 8 -26.19 -16.70 17.14
N ILE A 9 -25.08 -16.83 16.41
CA ILE A 9 -23.87 -16.05 16.69
C ILE A 9 -24.10 -14.60 16.20
N LEU A 10 -24.59 -13.74 17.10
CA LEU A 10 -24.72 -12.30 16.86
C LEU A 10 -23.33 -11.65 16.83
N HIS A 11 -22.78 -11.47 15.63
CA HIS A 11 -21.57 -10.68 15.43
C HIS A 11 -21.88 -9.18 15.62
N LYS A 12 -21.32 -8.55 16.65
CA LYS A 12 -21.41 -7.09 16.87
C LYS A 12 -20.40 -6.27 16.03
N ARG A 13 -19.66 -6.90 15.11
CA ARG A 13 -18.72 -6.22 14.21
C ARG A 13 -18.93 -6.72 12.80
N HIS A 14 -19.73 -6.00 12.02
CA HIS A 14 -19.70 -6.13 10.57
C HIS A 14 -18.40 -5.49 10.09
N PHE A 15 -17.36 -6.30 9.85
CA PHE A 15 -16.21 -5.89 9.04
C PHE A 15 -16.65 -5.86 7.58
N ALA A 16 -17.46 -4.87 7.21
CA ALA A 16 -17.59 -4.53 5.81
C ALA A 16 -16.29 -3.80 5.45
N LEU A 17 -15.41 -4.43 4.67
CA LEU A 17 -14.24 -3.77 4.10
C LEU A 17 -14.74 -2.72 3.09
N GLN A 18 -15.19 -1.57 3.59
CA GLN A 18 -15.68 -0.42 2.81
C GLN A 18 -14.55 0.59 2.60
N PHE A 19 -13.36 0.12 2.24
CA PHE A 19 -12.25 0.99 1.89
C PHE A 19 -11.90 0.85 0.41
N SER A 20 -11.61 1.98 -0.22
CA SER A 20 -11.13 2.05 -1.59
C SER A 20 -9.61 2.08 -1.58
N ILE A 21 -8.98 0.91 -1.73
CA ILE A 21 -7.55 0.82 -2.03
C ILE A 21 -7.36 1.16 -3.51
N ARG A 22 -6.45 2.07 -3.81
CA ARG A 22 -5.96 2.26 -5.17
C ARG A 22 -4.70 1.42 -5.33
N PHE A 23 -4.72 0.46 -6.24
CA PHE A 23 -3.57 -0.37 -6.55
C PHE A 23 -3.49 -0.58 -8.05
N GLU A 24 -2.44 -0.09 -8.70
CA GLU A 24 -2.32 -0.15 -10.16
C GLU A 24 -0.86 -0.06 -10.62
N VAL A 25 -0.62 -0.45 -11.87
CA VAL A 25 0.62 -0.14 -12.58
C VAL A 25 0.39 1.11 -13.41
N VAL A 26 1.13 2.17 -13.12
CA VAL A 26 1.14 3.39 -13.93
C VAL A 26 2.28 3.30 -14.94
N ASP A 27 1.99 3.67 -16.18
CA ASP A 27 2.92 3.66 -17.31
C ASP A 27 2.66 4.94 -18.12
N ASP A 28 3.49 5.96 -17.91
CA ASP A 28 3.21 7.33 -18.38
C ASP A 28 4.51 8.07 -18.78
N VAL A 29 4.34 9.20 -19.47
CA VAL A 29 5.43 10.00 -20.03
C VAL A 29 5.23 11.48 -19.69
N ASN A 30 6.24 12.08 -19.06
CA ASN A 30 6.27 13.50 -18.67
C ASN A 30 5.14 13.93 -17.73
N PHE A 31 4.49 12.98 -17.04
CA PHE A 31 3.48 13.28 -16.04
C PHE A 31 4.09 14.03 -14.83
N TYR A 32 3.30 14.94 -14.28
CA TYR A 32 3.64 15.70 -13.08
C TYR A 32 2.44 15.74 -12.14
N SER A 33 2.59 15.13 -10.97
CA SER A 33 1.70 15.32 -9.83
C SER A 33 2.24 16.48 -8.97
N PRO A 34 1.55 17.64 -8.92
CA PRO A 34 2.00 18.78 -8.13
C PRO A 34 1.97 18.50 -6.63
N PHE A 35 2.49 19.42 -5.83
CA PHE A 35 2.44 19.29 -4.37
C PHE A 35 1.00 19.13 -3.87
N HIS A 36 0.75 18.05 -3.13
CA HIS A 36 -0.55 17.71 -2.55
C HIS A 36 -0.35 16.83 -1.30
N TRP A 37 -1.44 16.59 -0.58
CA TRP A 37 -1.50 15.66 0.55
C TRP A 37 -2.85 14.95 0.52
N HIS A 38 -2.93 13.80 1.18
CA HIS A 38 -4.16 13.04 1.37
C HIS A 38 -4.04 12.16 2.63
N ASN A 39 -5.18 11.69 3.13
CA ASN A 39 -5.28 10.82 4.31
C ASN A 39 -4.95 9.33 4.03
N HIS A 40 -4.27 9.06 2.92
CA HIS A 40 -3.82 7.72 2.55
C HIS A 40 -2.32 7.60 2.81
N ILE A 41 -1.89 6.42 3.22
CA ILE A 41 -0.51 5.99 3.03
C ILE A 41 -0.33 5.73 1.54
N GLU A 42 0.69 6.31 0.92
CA GLU A 42 1.05 6.07 -0.48
C GLU A 42 2.38 5.32 -0.54
N LEU A 43 2.45 4.33 -1.41
CA LEU A 43 3.67 3.63 -1.78
C LEU A 43 3.86 3.66 -3.29
N LEU A 44 5.09 3.92 -3.70
CA LEU A 44 5.52 3.83 -5.09
C LEU A 44 6.73 2.89 -5.20
N TYR A 45 6.65 1.89 -6.07
CA TYR A 45 7.78 1.04 -6.47
C TYR A 45 8.10 1.25 -7.95
N LEU A 46 9.32 1.71 -8.26
CA LEU A 46 9.69 2.09 -9.62
C LEU A 46 10.15 0.87 -10.43
N LEU A 47 9.45 0.57 -11.53
CA LEU A 47 9.73 -0.56 -12.42
C LEU A 47 10.66 -0.19 -13.57
N GLU A 48 10.48 1.02 -14.13
CA GLU A 48 11.23 1.52 -15.27
C GLU A 48 11.36 3.05 -15.19
N GLY A 49 12.50 3.58 -15.61
CA GLY A 49 12.70 5.03 -15.75
C GLY A 49 13.14 5.74 -14.48
N LYS A 50 12.78 7.02 -14.34
CA LYS A 50 13.21 7.88 -13.23
C LYS A 50 12.12 8.86 -12.81
N ILE A 51 12.05 9.13 -11.51
CA ILE A 51 11.08 10.08 -10.92
C ILE A 51 11.81 11.04 -9.98
N ASP A 52 11.65 12.35 -10.19
CA ASP A 52 11.97 13.39 -9.20
C ASP A 52 10.80 13.46 -8.22
N PHE A 53 11.01 12.91 -7.03
CA PHE A 53 10.01 12.80 -5.97
C PHE A 53 10.38 13.71 -4.80
N LYS A 54 9.41 14.45 -4.27
CA LYS A 54 9.63 15.37 -3.16
C LYS A 54 8.63 15.07 -2.06
N VAL A 55 9.14 14.97 -0.83
CA VAL A 55 8.34 14.80 0.39
C VAL A 55 8.76 15.90 1.33
N GLU A 56 7.85 16.84 1.61
CA GLU A 56 8.15 18.07 2.34
C GLU A 56 9.36 18.81 1.73
N GLN A 57 10.44 18.99 2.52
CA GLN A 57 11.68 19.65 2.08
C GLN A 57 12.70 18.66 1.50
N ARG A 58 12.44 17.35 1.55
CA ARG A 58 13.35 16.31 1.09
C ARG A 58 13.10 15.99 -0.38
N LYS A 59 14.19 15.69 -1.10
CA LYS A 59 14.18 15.37 -2.52
C LYS A 59 14.79 13.99 -2.74
N TYR A 60 14.16 13.21 -3.59
CA TYR A 60 14.57 11.87 -3.96
C TYR A 60 14.59 11.77 -5.48
N LEU A 61 15.67 11.25 -6.04
CA LEU A 61 15.68 10.76 -7.41
C LEU A 61 15.48 9.26 -7.35
N LEU A 62 14.28 8.79 -7.70
CA LEU A 62 13.97 7.37 -7.73
C LEU A 62 14.45 6.77 -9.06
N THR A 63 15.04 5.59 -8.96
CA THR A 63 15.46 4.73 -10.07
C THR A 63 14.84 3.33 -9.91
N GLU A 64 14.95 2.51 -10.95
CA GLU A 64 14.42 1.14 -10.96
C GLU A 64 14.77 0.35 -9.70
N GLY A 65 13.77 -0.28 -9.08
CA GLY A 65 13.90 -1.02 -7.83
C GLY A 65 13.77 -0.17 -6.57
N ASP A 66 13.74 1.16 -6.67
CA ASP A 66 13.48 2.00 -5.50
C ASP A 66 12.01 1.91 -5.05
N MET A 67 11.82 1.84 -3.73
CA MET A 67 10.53 1.98 -3.07
C MET A 67 10.53 3.22 -2.19
N ILE A 68 9.50 4.06 -2.36
CA ILE A 68 9.22 5.19 -1.47
C ILE A 68 7.82 5.03 -0.86
N ILE A 69 7.70 5.41 0.41
CA ILE A 69 6.48 5.44 1.19
C ILE A 69 6.26 6.88 1.64
N VAL A 70 5.05 7.39 1.44
CA VAL A 70 4.57 8.66 1.96
C VAL A 70 3.53 8.35 3.02
N ASN A 71 3.80 8.79 4.25
CA ASN A 71 2.85 8.65 5.36
C ASN A 71 1.60 9.53 5.12
N SER A 72 0.51 9.19 5.81
CA SER A 72 -0.73 9.96 5.74
C SER A 72 -0.49 11.43 6.11
N GLU A 73 -1.20 12.34 5.42
CA GLU A 73 -1.16 13.79 5.65
C GLU A 73 0.20 14.48 5.40
N VAL A 74 1.12 13.81 4.70
CA VAL A 74 2.42 14.41 4.32
C VAL A 74 2.36 15.05 2.92
N ILE A 75 2.87 16.28 2.79
CA ILE A 75 2.91 16.99 1.51
C ILE A 75 3.98 16.38 0.60
N HIS A 76 3.60 16.04 -0.62
CA HIS A 76 4.52 15.45 -1.59
C HIS A 76 4.16 15.78 -3.04
N SER A 77 5.12 15.58 -3.95
CA SER A 77 4.96 15.75 -5.40
C SER A 77 5.81 14.74 -6.15
N SER A 78 5.40 14.37 -7.36
CA SER A 78 6.15 13.46 -8.23
C SER A 78 6.22 14.00 -9.65
N LYS A 79 7.42 13.95 -10.26
CA LYS A 79 7.62 14.36 -11.65
C LYS A 79 8.40 13.28 -12.39
N LEU A 80 7.81 12.75 -13.46
CA LEU A 80 8.50 11.77 -14.31
C LEU A 80 9.63 12.46 -15.08
N CYS A 81 10.79 11.81 -15.14
CA CYS A 81 11.95 12.25 -15.92
C CYS A 81 11.92 11.62 -17.33
N GLY A 82 10.89 11.94 -18.12
CA GLY A 82 10.60 11.27 -19.38
C GLY A 82 9.54 10.19 -19.18
N HIS A 83 9.79 9.00 -19.73
CA HIS A 83 8.96 7.82 -19.48
C HIS A 83 9.29 7.19 -18.13
N ALA A 84 8.28 6.73 -17.43
CA ALA A 84 8.45 5.89 -16.25
C ALA A 84 7.26 4.94 -16.07
N LYS A 85 7.57 3.79 -15.48
CA LYS A 85 6.58 2.77 -15.10
C LYS A 85 6.74 2.42 -13.64
N TYR A 86 5.67 2.42 -12.87
CA TYR A 86 5.72 2.16 -11.44
C TYR A 86 4.45 1.50 -10.92
N ILE A 87 4.56 0.81 -9.78
CA ILE A 87 3.41 0.32 -9.02
C ILE A 87 3.02 1.41 -8.04
N LEU A 88 1.75 1.80 -8.04
CA LEU A 88 1.15 2.72 -7.07
C LEU A 88 0.23 1.94 -6.13
N LEU A 89 0.39 2.16 -4.82
CA LEU A 89 -0.50 1.65 -3.79
C LEU A 89 -0.89 2.81 -2.87
N GLN A 90 -2.16 3.22 -2.88
CA GLN A 90 -2.70 4.21 -1.93
C GLN A 90 -3.74 3.53 -1.04
N VAL A 91 -3.57 3.66 0.27
CA VAL A 91 -4.33 2.92 1.27
C VAL A 91 -4.87 3.88 2.33
N PRO A 92 -6.20 3.98 2.50
CA PRO A 92 -6.76 4.80 3.56
C PRO A 92 -6.46 4.17 4.93
N LEU A 93 -6.27 5.00 5.96
CA LEU A 93 -6.06 4.50 7.32
C LEU A 93 -7.22 3.60 7.82
N SER A 94 -8.44 3.82 7.32
CA SER A 94 -9.62 2.99 7.63
C SER A 94 -9.48 1.53 7.18
N ALA A 95 -8.51 1.21 6.31
CA ALA A 95 -8.19 -0.18 5.96
C ALA A 95 -7.65 -0.99 7.15
N PHE A 96 -7.22 -0.33 8.22
CA PHE A 96 -6.65 -0.95 9.41
C PHE A 96 -7.58 -0.89 10.63
N GLU A 97 -8.75 -0.26 10.52
CA GLU A 97 -9.74 -0.19 11.61
C GLU A 97 -10.12 -1.59 12.10
N GLY A 98 -9.88 -1.85 13.39
CA GLY A 98 -10.15 -3.14 14.02
C GLY A 98 -9.18 -4.27 13.64
N VAL A 99 -8.12 -3.97 12.88
CA VAL A 99 -7.03 -4.89 12.52
C VAL A 99 -5.71 -4.47 13.19
N TYR A 100 -5.41 -3.17 13.20
CA TYR A 100 -4.21 -2.61 13.83
C TYR A 100 -4.61 -1.40 14.68
N GLU A 101 -4.41 -1.48 15.99
CA GLU A 101 -4.71 -0.37 16.92
C GLU A 101 -3.71 0.76 16.71
N ASP A 102 -4.16 2.00 16.87
CA ASP A 102 -3.33 3.21 16.80
C ASP A 102 -2.56 3.41 15.47
N ILE A 103 -3.15 2.98 14.35
CA ILE A 103 -2.54 3.12 13.01
C ILE A 103 -2.17 4.57 12.66
N GLU A 104 -2.91 5.54 13.17
CA GLU A 104 -2.66 6.97 13.03
C GLU A 104 -1.33 7.43 13.64
N ASN A 105 -0.77 6.65 14.58
CA ASN A 105 0.51 6.94 15.22
C ASN A 105 1.68 6.22 14.53
N VAL A 106 1.41 5.41 13.50
CA VAL A 106 2.44 4.68 12.77
C VAL A 106 3.12 5.61 11.76
N VAL A 107 4.44 5.65 11.80
CA VAL A 107 5.28 6.38 10.84
C VAL A 107 6.22 5.39 10.15
N PHE A 108 5.99 5.16 8.86
CA PHE A 108 6.85 4.35 8.02
C PHE A 108 8.09 5.13 7.56
N LYS A 109 9.20 4.40 7.39
CA LYS A 109 10.41 4.90 6.75
C LYS A 109 10.12 5.28 5.30
N GLU A 110 10.48 6.50 4.92
CA GLU A 110 10.13 7.06 3.60
C GLU A 110 10.81 6.32 2.45
N LYS A 111 12.15 6.26 2.38
CA LYS A 111 12.85 5.51 1.33
C LYS A 111 13.42 4.23 1.89
N LEU A 112 13.00 3.09 1.35
CA LEU A 112 13.52 1.79 1.76
C LEU A 112 14.90 1.52 1.15
N SER A 113 15.65 0.64 1.81
CA SER A 113 16.85 0.03 1.23
C SER A 113 16.46 -0.93 0.10
N SER A 114 17.41 -1.24 -0.78
CA SER A 114 17.15 -2.17 -1.89
C SER A 114 16.67 -3.55 -1.43
N ALA A 115 17.21 -4.05 -0.31
CA ALA A 115 16.80 -5.34 0.24
C ALA A 115 15.36 -5.32 0.77
N GLU A 116 15.00 -4.29 1.56
CA GLU A 116 13.62 -4.11 2.05
C GLU A 116 12.63 -3.94 0.88
N ALA A 117 13.01 -3.18 -0.15
CA ALA A 117 12.20 -2.95 -1.34
C ALA A 117 11.98 -4.23 -2.17
N GLU A 118 13.03 -5.02 -2.39
CA GLU A 118 12.97 -6.29 -3.14
C GLU A 118 12.06 -7.31 -2.44
N GLU A 119 12.16 -7.42 -1.12
CA GLU A 119 11.30 -8.31 -0.33
C GLU A 119 9.81 -7.93 -0.47
N LEU A 120 9.49 -6.65 -0.24
CA LEU A 120 8.13 -6.13 -0.33
C LEU A 120 7.58 -6.16 -1.77
N PHE A 121 8.44 -5.96 -2.78
CA PHE A 121 8.05 -6.07 -4.19
C PHE A 121 7.49 -7.45 -4.54
N SER A 122 8.02 -8.52 -3.94
CA SER A 122 7.53 -9.88 -4.17
C SER A 122 6.04 -10.04 -3.80
N TYR A 123 5.55 -9.27 -2.83
CA TYR A 123 4.14 -9.23 -2.44
C TYR A 123 3.30 -8.41 -3.43
N LEU A 124 3.79 -7.24 -3.85
CA LEU A 124 3.14 -6.43 -4.89
C LEU A 124 2.95 -7.24 -6.18
N GLN A 125 3.97 -7.99 -6.60
CA GLN A 125 3.86 -8.90 -7.76
C GLN A 125 2.80 -9.99 -7.59
N LYS A 126 2.63 -10.53 -6.38
CA LYS A 126 1.57 -11.51 -6.09
C LYS A 126 0.20 -10.83 -6.14
N MET A 127 0.06 -9.63 -5.58
CA MET A 127 -1.19 -8.85 -5.57
C MET A 127 -1.65 -8.47 -6.98
N LEU A 128 -0.72 -8.07 -7.86
CA LEU A 128 -1.03 -7.71 -9.26
C LEU A 128 -1.73 -8.83 -10.04
N LYS A 129 -1.55 -10.10 -9.65
CA LYS A 129 -2.24 -11.24 -10.28
C LYS A 129 -3.74 -11.27 -10.01
N PHE A 130 -4.22 -10.51 -9.03
CA PHE A 130 -5.58 -10.58 -8.51
C PHE A 130 -6.32 -9.24 -8.53
N VAL A 131 -5.66 -8.12 -8.84
CA VAL A 131 -6.25 -6.77 -8.73
C VAL A 131 -7.41 -6.53 -9.69
N ASP A 132 -7.29 -6.99 -10.94
CA ASP A 132 -8.31 -6.77 -12.00
C ASP A 132 -9.29 -7.95 -12.12
N ASP A 133 -9.28 -8.90 -11.18
CA ASP A 133 -10.09 -10.10 -11.30
C ASP A 133 -11.50 -9.91 -10.71
N GLN A 134 -12.52 -10.22 -11.51
CA GLN A 134 -13.92 -10.10 -11.10
C GLN A 134 -14.41 -11.25 -10.21
N LYS A 135 -13.61 -12.32 -10.04
CA LYS A 135 -13.95 -13.46 -9.17
C LYS A 135 -13.83 -13.08 -7.69
N GLN A 136 -14.87 -13.40 -6.93
CA GLN A 136 -14.92 -13.10 -5.50
C GLN A 136 -13.78 -13.78 -4.73
N GLU A 137 -13.40 -15.02 -5.11
CA GLU A 137 -12.28 -15.73 -4.48
C GLU A 137 -10.95 -14.99 -4.65
N ASN A 138 -10.74 -14.35 -5.81
CA ASN A 138 -9.52 -13.61 -6.10
C ASN A 138 -9.45 -12.28 -5.34
N ARG A 139 -10.60 -11.65 -5.06
CA ARG A 139 -10.68 -10.53 -4.11
C ARG A 139 -10.25 -10.94 -2.71
N VAL A 140 -10.66 -12.13 -2.23
CA VAL A 140 -10.19 -12.66 -0.94
C VAL A 140 -8.68 -12.86 -0.96
N LYS A 141 -8.13 -13.41 -2.05
CA LYS A 141 -6.68 -13.61 -2.16
C LYS A 141 -5.91 -12.29 -2.20
N PHE A 142 -6.43 -11.28 -2.92
CA PHE A 142 -5.87 -9.93 -2.94
C PHE A 142 -5.81 -9.34 -1.52
N ILE A 143 -6.93 -9.36 -0.79
CA ILE A 143 -7.00 -8.82 0.58
C ILE A 143 -6.08 -9.58 1.54
N SER A 144 -5.99 -10.91 1.41
CA SER A 144 -5.04 -11.72 2.18
C SER A 144 -3.59 -11.29 1.93
N LEU A 145 -3.19 -11.10 0.67
CA LEU A 145 -1.85 -10.66 0.31
C LEU A 145 -1.58 -9.21 0.72
N PHE A 146 -2.60 -8.36 0.67
CA PHE A 146 -2.54 -6.98 1.13
C PHE A 146 -2.22 -6.90 2.63
N TYR A 147 -2.93 -7.65 3.47
CA TYR A 147 -2.63 -7.65 4.90
C TYR A 147 -1.29 -8.35 5.22
N ASP A 148 -0.89 -9.35 4.43
CA ASP A 148 0.43 -9.98 4.56
C ASP A 148 1.56 -8.99 4.18
N PHE A 149 1.38 -8.19 3.12
CA PHE A 149 2.28 -7.09 2.75
C PHE A 149 2.45 -6.11 3.91
N PHE A 150 1.34 -5.63 4.49
CA PHE A 150 1.41 -4.67 5.60
C PHE A 150 1.97 -5.29 6.88
N TYR A 151 1.71 -6.58 7.13
CA TYR A 151 2.34 -7.30 8.24
C TYR A 151 3.87 -7.27 8.14
N GLN A 152 4.44 -7.54 6.95
CA GLN A 152 5.89 -7.41 6.75
C GLN A 152 6.38 -5.98 6.99
N LEU A 153 5.64 -4.99 6.49
CA LEU A 153 6.00 -3.58 6.67
C LEU A 153 5.97 -3.16 8.16
N PHE A 154 5.01 -3.66 8.95
CA PHE A 154 4.94 -3.38 10.39
C PHE A 154 6.07 -4.07 11.18
N LEU A 155 6.53 -5.26 10.77
CA LEU A 155 7.67 -5.92 11.41
C LEU A 155 8.95 -5.10 11.27
N GLN A 156 9.15 -4.43 10.12
CA GLN A 156 10.30 -3.56 9.89
C GLN A 156 10.34 -2.37 10.87
N LEU A 157 9.19 -1.87 11.34
CA LEU A 157 9.12 -0.83 12.38
C LEU A 157 9.60 -1.32 13.75
N SER A 158 9.32 -2.59 14.06
CA SER A 158 9.63 -3.19 15.36
C SER A 158 11.10 -3.59 15.47
N ALA A 159 11.75 -3.90 14.35
CA ALA A 159 13.18 -4.22 14.29
C ALA A 159 14.10 -2.99 14.48
N GLY A 160 13.54 -1.77 14.41
CA GLY A 160 14.26 -0.50 14.61
C GLY A 160 14.18 0.08 16.03
N LYS A 161 13.60 -0.65 17.00
CA LYS A 161 13.56 -0.27 18.42
C LYS A 161 14.55 -1.07 19.25
#